data_AF-A0A7X6TGV5-F1
#
_entry.id   AF-A0A7X6TGV5-F1
#
_cell.length_a   1.000
_cell.length_b   1.000
_cell.length_c   1.000
_cell.angle_alpha   90.00
_cell.angle_beta   90.00
_cell.angle_gamma   90.00
#
_symmetry.space_group_name_H-M   'P 1'
#
loop_
_entity.id
_entity.type
_entity.pdbx_description
1 polymer ?
#
loop_
_entity_poly.entity_id
_entity_poly.type
_entity_poly.pdbx_seq_one_letter_code
_entity_poly.pdbx_strand_id
1 'polypeptide(L)'
;EQGHCYLQRAQITAQVEELLGLQLAVAMPDHLASMEAEGQLRVRMLTESADSPAEPCYYAKSLYYEEEYVARRLAMAAGSRGLDPARIASWLAGHAGTSKLTLSDEQTRAVCSAADQRCAVLTGGPGCGKTTATRVLVALLQALGQRVTLAAPTGRAAQRMAEMIVLEATTFHRLLEFQGTGCKRT
;
A
#
# COMPACT_ATOMS: atom_id res chain seq x y z
N GLU A 1 -19.44 8.44 -0.88
CA GLU A 1 -18.81 7.63 0.20
C GLU A 1 -17.42 8.16 0.45
N GLN A 2 -17.10 8.57 1.68
CA GLN A 2 -15.89 9.33 2.01
C GLN A 2 -14.64 8.44 2.22
N GLY A 3 -14.75 7.12 2.04
CA GLY A 3 -13.61 6.19 2.12
C GLY A 3 -13.05 5.96 3.54
N HIS A 4 -13.85 6.24 4.57
CA HIS A 4 -13.43 6.13 5.97
C HIS A 4 -13.23 4.67 6.40
N CYS A 5 -12.12 4.38 7.09
CA CYS A 5 -11.88 3.08 7.72
C CYS A 5 -12.52 2.98 9.12
N TYR A 6 -12.67 4.12 9.79
CA TYR A 6 -13.32 4.28 11.08
C TYR A 6 -14.11 5.58 11.13
N LEU A 7 -14.99 5.69 12.11
CA LEU A 7 -15.71 6.93 12.41
C LEU A 7 -15.51 7.32 13.87
N GLN A 8 -15.45 8.61 14.13
CA GLN A 8 -15.49 9.17 15.48
C GLN A 8 -16.95 9.27 15.95
N ARG A 9 -17.15 9.27 17.27
CA ARG A 9 -18.49 9.39 17.86
C ARG A 9 -19.28 10.58 17.30
N ALA A 10 -18.66 11.75 17.16
CA ALA A 10 -19.31 12.95 16.64
C ALA A 10 -19.82 12.76 15.19
N GLN A 11 -19.04 12.08 14.35
CA GLN A 11 -19.42 11.78 12.97
C GLN A 11 -20.57 10.77 12.90
N ILE A 12 -20.52 9.72 13.73
CA ILE A 12 -21.59 8.72 13.79
C ILE A 12 -22.89 9.38 14.23
N THR A 13 -22.86 10.15 15.32
CA THR A 13 -24.06 10.85 15.80
C THR A 13 -24.65 11.75 14.72
N ALA A 14 -23.84 12.63 14.11
CA ALA A 14 -24.35 13.55 13.08
C ALA A 14 -24.97 12.81 11.88
N GLN A 15 -24.33 11.75 11.39
CA GLN A 15 -24.83 10.97 10.25
C GLN A 15 -26.08 10.15 10.61
N VAL A 16 -26.15 9.59 11.81
CA VAL A 16 -27.31 8.81 12.27
C VAL A 16 -28.53 9.72 12.46
N GLU A 17 -28.34 10.90 13.04
CA GLU A 17 -29.41 11.89 13.20
C GLU A 17 -29.91 12.40 11.84
N GLU A 18 -29.01 12.64 10.88
CA GLU A 18 -29.36 13.01 9.50
C GLU A 18 -30.16 11.91 8.79
N LEU A 19 -29.73 10.64 8.90
CA LEU A 19 -30.36 9.52 8.20
C LEU A 19 -31.70 9.09 8.82
N LEU A 20 -31.82 9.13 10.15
CA LEU A 20 -33.01 8.66 10.85
C LEU A 20 -33.98 9.81 11.20
N GLY A 21 -33.54 11.07 11.14
CA GLY A 21 -34.34 12.23 11.54
C GLY A 21 -34.70 12.26 13.02
N LEU A 22 -33.93 11.56 13.86
CA LEU A 22 -34.14 11.44 15.31
C LEU A 22 -33.01 12.12 16.06
N GLN A 23 -33.31 12.69 17.24
CA GLN A 23 -32.29 13.23 18.15
C GLN A 23 -31.80 12.12 19.07
N LEU A 24 -30.64 11.54 18.74
CA LEU A 24 -30.08 10.38 19.43
C LEU A 24 -28.79 10.69 20.19
N ALA A 25 -28.27 11.93 20.11
CA ALA A 25 -27.01 12.33 20.72
C ALA A 25 -26.80 11.87 22.18
N VAL A 26 -27.86 11.87 22.99
CA VAL A 26 -27.81 11.46 24.41
C VAL A 26 -27.67 9.95 24.58
N ALA A 27 -28.36 9.17 23.75
CA ALA A 27 -28.39 7.71 23.85
C ALA A 27 -27.28 7.03 23.01
N MET A 28 -26.63 7.74 22.09
CA MET A 28 -25.59 7.21 21.21
C MET A 28 -24.43 6.50 21.96
N PRO A 29 -23.89 7.02 23.08
CA PRO A 29 -22.82 6.33 23.80
C PRO A 29 -23.24 4.95 24.31
N ASP A 30 -24.46 4.84 24.84
CA ASP A 30 -24.97 3.58 25.38
C ASP A 30 -25.22 2.56 24.27
N HIS A 31 -25.75 3.01 23.13
CA HIS A 31 -25.93 2.15 21.96
C HIS A 31 -24.59 1.65 21.41
N LEU A 32 -23.59 2.52 21.29
CA LEU A 32 -22.25 2.14 20.83
C LEU A 32 -21.59 1.16 21.81
N ALA A 33 -21.77 1.35 23.11
CA ALA A 33 -21.27 0.42 24.12
C ALA A 33 -21.97 -0.95 24.04
N SER A 34 -23.30 -1.00 23.85
CA SER A 34 -24.02 -2.25 23.62
C SER A 34 -23.55 -2.96 22.35
N MET A 35 -23.41 -2.20 21.25
CA MET A 35 -22.89 -2.71 19.99
C MET A 35 -21.47 -3.22 20.12
N GLU A 36 -20.61 -2.61 20.94
CA GLU A 36 -19.28 -3.15 21.22
C GLU A 36 -19.36 -4.46 22.03
N ALA A 37 -20.19 -4.49 23.09
CA ALA A 37 -20.36 -5.64 23.97
C ALA A 37 -20.93 -6.86 23.26
N GLU A 38 -21.89 -6.64 22.35
CA GLU A 38 -22.43 -7.67 21.44
C GLU A 38 -21.45 -8.05 20.33
N GLY A 39 -20.34 -7.32 20.22
CA GLY A 39 -19.37 -7.44 19.15
C GLY A 39 -20.05 -7.22 17.81
N GLN A 40 -20.70 -6.09 17.58
CA GLN A 40 -21.13 -5.65 16.25
C GLN A 40 -20.09 -4.71 15.63
N LEU A 41 -19.35 -3.98 16.47
CA LEU A 41 -18.28 -3.07 16.09
C LEU A 41 -16.98 -3.35 16.88
N ARG A 42 -15.90 -2.69 16.48
CA ARG A 42 -14.62 -2.67 17.23
C ARG A 42 -14.22 -1.25 17.53
N VAL A 43 -13.69 -1.00 18.73
CA VAL A 43 -13.19 0.31 19.13
C VAL A 43 -11.66 0.26 19.25
N ARG A 44 -10.98 1.27 18.71
CA ARG A 44 -9.57 1.56 19.04
C ARG A 44 -9.46 2.97 19.55
N MET A 45 -8.64 3.17 20.56
CA MET A 45 -8.25 4.50 21.01
C MET A 45 -7.10 4.99 20.12
N LEU A 46 -7.36 6.01 19.29
CA LEU A 46 -6.36 6.59 18.40
C LEU A 46 -6.06 8.02 18.80
N THR A 47 -4.78 8.38 18.70
CA THR A 47 -4.29 9.76 18.83
C THR A 47 -4.03 10.32 17.44
N GLU A 48 -4.74 11.37 17.03
CA GLU A 48 -4.52 12.04 15.74
C GLU A 48 -3.14 12.70 15.65
N SER A 49 -2.62 13.17 16.79
CA SER A 49 -1.29 13.74 16.91
C SER A 49 -0.70 13.40 18.27
N ALA A 50 0.63 13.48 18.42
CA ALA A 50 1.32 13.11 19.65
C ALA A 50 0.86 13.92 20.89
N ASP A 51 0.24 15.09 20.67
CA ASP A 51 -0.23 16.00 21.72
C ASP A 51 -1.76 15.95 21.95
N SER A 52 -2.51 15.19 21.13
CA SER A 52 -3.97 15.07 21.27
C SER A 52 -4.35 13.91 22.20
N PRO A 53 -5.43 14.05 23.00
CA PRO A 53 -5.96 12.93 23.76
C PRO A 53 -6.39 11.79 22.83
N ALA A 54 -6.24 10.56 23.30
CA ALA A 54 -6.71 9.41 22.54
C ALA A 54 -8.24 9.42 22.46
N GLU A 55 -8.78 9.40 21.25
CA GLU A 55 -10.22 9.39 21.01
C GLU A 55 -10.70 8.00 20.57
N PRO A 56 -11.94 7.61 20.93
CA PRO A 56 -12.52 6.35 20.50
C PRO A 56 -12.90 6.40 19.02
N CYS A 57 -12.25 5.54 18.23
CA CYS A 57 -12.54 5.31 16.81
C CYS A 57 -13.28 3.99 16.64
N TYR A 58 -14.43 4.04 15.99
CA TYR A 58 -15.33 2.89 15.81
C TYR A 58 -15.17 2.33 14.40
N TYR A 59 -14.97 1.03 14.32
CA TYR A 59 -14.73 0.28 13.10
C TYR A 59 -15.82 -0.76 12.86
N ALA A 60 -16.16 -0.96 11.59
CA ALA A 60 -16.79 -2.21 11.18
C ALA A 60 -15.81 -3.37 11.41
N LYS A 61 -16.33 -4.52 11.85
CA LYS A 61 -15.50 -5.71 12.12
C LYS A 61 -14.58 -6.09 10.95
N SER A 62 -15.12 -6.14 9.73
CA SER A 62 -14.35 -6.53 8.54
C SER A 62 -13.17 -5.59 8.35
N LEU A 63 -13.40 -4.29 8.32
CA LEU A 63 -12.38 -3.26 8.15
C LEU A 63 -11.32 -3.31 9.24
N TYR A 64 -11.72 -3.50 10.50
CA TYR A 64 -10.77 -3.63 11.62
C TYR A 64 -9.76 -4.75 11.40
N TYR A 65 -10.25 -5.94 11.04
CA TYR A 65 -9.40 -7.12 10.86
C TYR A 65 -8.61 -7.07 9.55
N GLU A 66 -9.18 -6.48 8.49
CA GLU A 66 -8.49 -6.25 7.22
C GLU A 66 -7.32 -5.28 7.40
N GLU A 67 -7.52 -4.18 8.13
CA GLU A 67 -6.47 -3.21 8.45
C GLU A 67 -5.36 -3.85 9.29
N GLU A 68 -5.72 -4.59 10.35
CA GLU A 68 -4.74 -5.29 11.19
C GLU A 68 -3.94 -6.32 10.38
N TYR A 69 -4.63 -7.04 9.50
CA TYR A 69 -4.00 -8.00 8.61
C TYR A 69 -3.00 -7.33 7.66
N VAL A 70 -3.37 -6.23 7.01
CA VAL A 70 -2.47 -5.49 6.13
C VAL A 70 -1.28 -4.93 6.91
N ALA A 71 -1.52 -4.32 8.06
CA ALA A 71 -0.46 -3.79 8.93
C ALA A 71 0.54 -4.87 9.34
N ARG A 72 0.05 -6.04 9.76
CA ARG A 72 0.90 -7.18 10.12
C ARG A 72 1.69 -7.71 8.93
N ARG A 73 1.06 -7.81 7.76
CA ARG A 73 1.73 -8.27 6.52
C ARG A 73 2.83 -7.30 6.09
N LEU A 74 2.61 -6.00 6.22
CA LEU A 74 3.62 -4.97 5.93
C LEU A 74 4.78 -5.04 6.93
N ALA A 75 4.49 -5.19 8.23
CA ALA A 75 5.51 -5.35 9.25
C ALA A 75 6.39 -6.59 9.00
N MET A 76 5.81 -7.71 8.57
CA MET A 76 6.55 -8.91 8.19
C MET A 76 7.36 -8.75 6.89
N ALA A 77 6.90 -7.86 6.00
CA ALA A 77 7.59 -7.53 4.77
C ALA A 77 8.61 -6.39 4.94
N ALA A 78 8.80 -5.87 6.16
CA ALA A 78 9.82 -4.89 6.46
C ALA A 78 11.20 -5.55 6.52
N GLY A 79 12.22 -4.79 6.09
CA GLY A 79 13.62 -5.18 6.24
C GLY A 79 14.31 -5.55 4.93
N SER A 80 15.63 -5.71 5.05
CA SER A 80 16.55 -5.97 3.96
C SER A 80 16.45 -7.42 3.46
N ARG A 81 16.75 -7.60 2.18
CA ARG A 81 16.92 -8.88 1.49
C ARG A 81 18.34 -9.42 1.67
N GLY A 82 19.26 -8.60 2.19
CA GLY A 82 20.67 -8.94 2.33
C GLY A 82 21.37 -9.01 0.98
N LEU A 83 20.96 -8.17 0.02
CA LEU A 83 21.67 -8.08 -1.25
C LEU A 83 22.98 -7.34 -1.05
N ASP A 84 24.04 -7.81 -1.70
CA ASP A 84 25.36 -7.16 -1.63
C ASP A 84 25.30 -5.75 -2.25
N PRO A 85 25.49 -4.68 -1.46
CA PRO A 85 25.45 -3.31 -1.96
C PRO A 85 26.54 -3.04 -3.00
N ALA A 86 27.71 -3.69 -2.88
CA ALA A 86 28.81 -3.50 -3.81
C ALA A 86 28.44 -4.05 -5.20
N ARG A 87 27.75 -5.19 -5.25
CA ARG A 87 27.24 -5.78 -6.49
C ARG A 87 26.19 -4.88 -7.16
N ILE A 88 25.30 -4.28 -6.39
CA ILE A 88 24.29 -3.33 -6.90
C ILE A 88 24.98 -2.10 -7.50
N ALA A 89 25.91 -1.49 -6.75
CA ALA A 89 26.63 -0.30 -7.18
C ALA A 89 27.47 -0.55 -8.44
N SER A 90 28.17 -1.69 -8.50
CA SER A 90 28.96 -2.11 -9.66
C SER A 90 28.08 -2.25 -10.91
N TRP A 91 26.91 -2.89 -10.78
CA TRP A 91 25.98 -3.04 -11.90
C TRP A 91 25.44 -1.70 -12.39
N LEU A 92 25.07 -0.78 -11.47
CA LEU A 92 24.56 0.53 -11.83
C LEU A 92 25.60 1.39 -12.57
N ALA A 93 26.86 1.34 -12.13
CA ALA A 93 27.96 2.02 -12.82
C ALA A 93 28.16 1.48 -14.25
N GLY A 94 28.10 0.16 -14.44
CA GLY A 94 28.17 -0.46 -15.77
C GLY A 94 26.95 -0.16 -16.65
N HIS A 95 25.75 -0.10 -16.06
CA HIS A 95 24.52 0.24 -16.77
C HIS A 95 24.53 1.69 -17.28
N ALA A 96 25.03 2.64 -16.50
CA ALA A 96 25.14 4.04 -16.90
C ALA A 96 26.09 4.25 -18.11
N GLY A 97 27.13 3.42 -18.24
CA GLY A 97 28.06 3.49 -19.36
C GLY A 97 27.55 2.85 -20.66
N THR A 98 26.57 1.95 -20.58
CA THR A 98 26.05 1.18 -21.73
C THR A 98 24.67 1.66 -22.19
N SER A 99 23.89 2.24 -21.28
CA SER A 99 22.55 2.76 -21.53
C SER A 99 22.61 4.26 -21.82
N LYS A 100 21.76 4.76 -22.73
CA LYS A 100 21.55 6.22 -22.94
C LYS A 100 20.79 6.89 -21.79
N LEU A 101 20.67 6.22 -20.65
CA LEU A 101 19.73 6.53 -19.59
C LEU A 101 20.52 6.77 -18.29
N THR A 102 20.87 8.02 -18.05
CA THR A 102 21.56 8.43 -16.82
C THR A 102 20.54 8.71 -15.73
N LEU A 103 20.62 7.98 -14.62
CA LEU A 103 19.81 8.25 -13.42
C LEU A 103 20.40 9.43 -12.64
N SER A 104 19.54 10.22 -11.99
CA SER A 104 20.01 11.17 -10.98
C SER A 104 20.49 10.45 -9.71
N ASP A 105 21.23 11.14 -8.85
CA ASP A 105 21.68 10.59 -7.56
C ASP A 105 20.51 10.17 -6.66
N GLU A 106 19.39 10.88 -6.74
CA GLU A 106 18.16 10.54 -6.02
C GLU A 106 17.54 9.25 -6.57
N GLN A 107 17.40 9.13 -7.89
CA GLN A 107 16.88 7.92 -8.53
C GLN A 107 17.79 6.72 -8.27
N THR A 108 19.10 6.92 -8.30
CA THR A 108 20.10 5.89 -8.01
C THR A 108 19.95 5.38 -6.58
N ARG A 109 19.85 6.27 -5.59
CA ARG A 109 19.59 5.90 -4.20
C ARG A 109 18.25 5.18 -4.04
N ALA A 110 17.20 5.63 -4.72
CA ALA A 110 15.89 5.00 -4.69
C ALA A 110 15.93 3.57 -5.27
N VAL A 111 16.62 3.36 -6.39
CA VAL A 111 16.79 2.03 -7.01
C VAL A 111 17.62 1.10 -6.11
N CYS A 112 18.73 1.57 -5.54
CA CYS A 112 19.54 0.79 -4.60
C CYS A 112 18.72 0.34 -3.38
N SER A 113 18.01 1.29 -2.76
CA SER A 113 17.16 1.02 -1.60
C SER A 113 16.04 0.04 -1.96
N ALA A 114 15.32 0.27 -3.07
CA ALA A 114 14.23 -0.59 -3.49
C ALA A 114 14.66 -2.01 -3.88
N ALA A 115 15.89 -2.17 -4.39
CA ALA A 115 16.43 -3.49 -4.71
C ALA A 115 16.68 -4.32 -3.44
N ASP A 116 17.22 -3.69 -2.40
CA ASP A 116 17.58 -4.37 -1.15
C ASP A 116 16.40 -4.50 -0.17
N GLN A 117 15.38 -3.64 -0.20
CA GLN A 117 14.23 -3.78 0.69
C GLN A 117 13.23 -4.84 0.18
N ARG A 118 12.63 -5.59 1.11
CA ARG A 118 11.55 -6.54 0.81
C ARG A 118 10.24 -5.85 0.39
N CYS A 119 10.00 -4.63 0.90
CA CYS A 119 8.90 -3.77 0.52
C CYS A 119 9.43 -2.34 0.37
N ALA A 120 9.15 -1.70 -0.76
CA ALA A 120 9.58 -0.33 -1.03
C ALA A 120 8.46 0.44 -1.75
N VAL A 121 8.34 1.72 -1.44
CA VAL A 121 7.41 2.64 -2.11
C VAL A 121 8.22 3.68 -2.86
N LEU A 122 8.06 3.73 -4.18
CA LEU A 122 8.68 4.74 -5.03
C LEU A 122 7.67 5.85 -5.31
N THR A 123 7.79 6.96 -4.60
CA THR A 123 6.95 8.15 -4.80
C THR A 123 7.66 9.19 -5.67
N GLY A 124 6.91 10.19 -6.13
CA GLY A 124 7.46 11.31 -6.90
C GLY A 124 6.40 12.01 -7.73
N GLY A 125 6.59 13.29 -8.00
CA GLY A 125 5.69 14.11 -8.82
C GLY A 125 5.60 13.66 -10.28
N PRO A 126 4.65 14.21 -11.05
CA PRO A 126 4.60 14.01 -12.50
C PRO A 126 5.92 14.48 -13.14
N GLY A 127 6.47 13.68 -14.07
CA GLY A 127 7.72 14.03 -14.77
C GLY A 127 9.03 13.66 -14.04
N CYS A 128 9.01 13.22 -12.78
CA CYS A 128 10.23 12.89 -12.01
C CYS A 128 10.96 11.59 -12.43
N GLY A 129 10.67 11.05 -13.61
CA GLY A 129 11.34 9.85 -14.13
C GLY A 129 11.09 8.56 -13.34
N LYS A 130 9.99 8.45 -12.58
CA LYS A 130 9.63 7.22 -11.83
C LYS A 130 9.68 5.97 -12.71
N THR A 131 9.11 6.05 -13.91
CA THR A 131 9.11 4.95 -14.88
C THR A 131 10.52 4.55 -15.31
N THR A 132 11.41 5.53 -15.48
CA THR A 132 12.85 5.34 -15.76
C THR A 132 13.52 4.58 -14.62
N ALA A 133 13.30 5.01 -13.36
CA ALA A 133 13.82 4.33 -12.19
C ALA A 133 13.27 2.90 -12.04
N THR A 134 11.97 2.68 -12.27
CA THR A 134 11.37 1.34 -12.27
C THR A 134 11.97 0.46 -13.34
N ARG A 135 12.20 0.97 -14.56
CA ARG A 135 12.84 0.21 -15.64
C ARG A 135 14.25 -0.24 -15.27
N VAL A 136 15.06 0.64 -14.67
CA VAL A 136 16.41 0.28 -14.22
C VAL A 136 16.36 -0.72 -13.06
N LEU A 137 15.42 -0.55 -12.11
CA LEU A 137 15.23 -1.50 -11.02
C LEU A 137 14.87 -2.91 -11.52
N VAL A 138 13.99 -3.02 -12.51
CA VAL A 138 13.60 -4.30 -13.12
C VAL A 138 14.81 -4.96 -13.79
N ALA A 139 15.57 -4.19 -14.57
CA ALA A 139 16.79 -4.68 -15.24
C ALA A 139 17.86 -5.14 -14.23
N LEU A 140 18.05 -4.39 -13.15
CA LEU A 140 18.94 -4.75 -12.05
C LEU A 140 18.51 -6.08 -11.40
N LEU A 141 17.23 -6.22 -11.04
CA LEU A 141 16.71 -7.44 -10.42
C LEU A 141 16.88 -8.66 -11.32
N GLN A 142 16.63 -8.53 -12.62
CA GLN A 142 16.87 -9.58 -13.60
C GLN A 142 18.36 -9.95 -13.70
N ALA A 143 19.27 -8.96 -13.71
CA ALA A 143 20.71 -9.20 -13.74
C ALA A 143 21.23 -9.86 -12.44
N LEU A 144 20.52 -9.68 -11.31
CA LEU A 144 20.76 -10.39 -10.06
C LEU A 144 20.11 -11.80 -10.04
N GLY A 145 19.50 -12.24 -11.13
CA GLY A 145 18.87 -13.56 -11.25
C GLY A 145 17.50 -13.68 -10.58
N GLN A 146 16.87 -12.55 -10.23
CA GLN A 146 15.55 -12.53 -9.62
C GLN A 146 14.45 -12.68 -10.68
N ARG A 147 13.36 -13.36 -10.33
CA ARG A 147 12.14 -13.36 -11.13
C ARG A 147 11.36 -12.08 -10.85
N VAL A 148 10.99 -11.38 -11.91
CA VAL A 148 10.26 -10.11 -11.82
C VAL A 148 8.92 -10.25 -12.51
N THR A 149 7.85 -9.84 -11.84
CA THR A 149 6.49 -9.78 -12.38
C THR A 149 5.94 -8.39 -12.17
N LEU A 150 5.30 -7.84 -13.20
CA LEU A 150 4.71 -6.51 -13.17
C LEU A 150 3.19 -6.62 -13.07
N ALA A 151 2.60 -5.84 -12.16
CA ALA A 151 1.16 -5.77 -12.01
C ALA A 151 0.68 -4.35 -11.72
N ALA A 152 -0.53 -4.06 -12.19
CA ALA A 152 -1.20 -2.78 -11.99
C ALA A 152 -2.69 -2.98 -11.66
N PRO A 153 -3.37 -1.98 -11.07
CA PRO A 153 -4.79 -2.11 -10.70
C PRO A 153 -5.73 -2.17 -11.91
N THR A 154 -5.37 -1.53 -13.03
CA THR A 154 -6.21 -1.46 -14.24
C THR A 154 -5.46 -1.95 -15.48
N GLY A 155 -6.20 -2.46 -16.46
CA GLY A 155 -5.62 -2.98 -17.71
C GLY A 155 -4.84 -1.91 -18.49
N ARG A 156 -5.35 -0.67 -18.55
CA ARG A 156 -4.65 0.45 -19.19
C ARG A 156 -3.32 0.78 -18.49
N ALA A 157 -3.30 0.75 -17.16
CA ALA A 157 -2.06 0.98 -16.40
C ALA A 157 -1.04 -0.15 -16.63
N ALA A 158 -1.51 -1.40 -16.66
CA ALA A 158 -0.66 -2.55 -16.97
C ALA A 158 -0.08 -2.44 -18.39
N GLN A 159 -0.89 -2.13 -19.40
CA GLN A 159 -0.43 -1.96 -20.78
C GLN A 159 0.67 -0.89 -20.88
N ARG A 160 0.44 0.30 -20.32
CA ARG A 160 1.45 1.38 -20.33
C ARG A 160 2.72 0.99 -19.58
N MET A 161 2.58 0.27 -18.46
CA MET A 161 3.73 -0.24 -17.72
C MET A 161 4.55 -1.23 -18.56
N ALA A 162 3.87 -2.12 -19.30
CA ALA A 162 4.51 -3.08 -20.18
C ALA A 162 5.25 -2.41 -21.35
N GLU A 163 4.64 -1.41 -21.98
CA GLU A 163 5.25 -0.63 -23.07
C GLU A 163 6.52 0.10 -22.61
N MET A 164 6.50 0.66 -21.40
CA MET A 164 7.61 1.48 -20.91
C MET A 164 8.77 0.65 -20.35
N ILE A 165 8.47 -0.46 -19.68
CA ILE A 165 9.47 -1.32 -19.03
C ILE A 165 9.94 -2.43 -19.99
N VAL A 166 9.20 -2.68 -21.08
CA VAL A 166 9.47 -3.74 -22.06
C VAL A 166 9.47 -5.13 -21.39
N LEU A 167 8.50 -5.33 -20.50
CA LEU A 167 8.25 -6.59 -19.79
C LEU A 167 6.73 -6.77 -19.66
N GLU A 168 6.23 -7.99 -19.80
CA GLU A 168 4.79 -8.24 -19.67
C GLU A 168 4.28 -7.80 -18.29
N ALA A 169 3.18 -7.05 -18.30
CA ALA A 169 2.50 -6.61 -17.09
C ALA A 169 1.03 -7.05 -17.12
N THR A 170 0.52 -7.48 -15.97
CA THR A 170 -0.85 -7.97 -15.82
C THR A 170 -1.63 -7.12 -14.82
N THR A 171 -2.93 -7.37 -14.68
CA THR A 171 -3.70 -6.75 -13.59
C THR A 171 -3.53 -7.54 -12.30
N PHE A 172 -3.73 -6.91 -11.14
CA PHE A 172 -3.73 -7.64 -9.85
C PHE A 172 -4.70 -8.83 -9.86
N HIS A 173 -5.90 -8.67 -10.45
CA HIS A 173 -6.89 -9.74 -10.58
C HIS A 173 -6.38 -10.95 -11.38
N ARG A 174 -5.64 -10.70 -12.47
CA ARG A 174 -5.06 -11.76 -13.30
C ARG A 174 -3.86 -12.42 -12.63
N LEU A 175 -3.03 -11.63 -11.95
CA LEU A 175 -1.87 -12.13 -11.22
C LEU A 175 -2.27 -13.01 -10.02
N LEU A 176 -3.32 -12.61 -9.30
CA LEU A 176 -3.83 -13.32 -8.13
C LEU A 176 -4.83 -14.44 -8.49
N GLU A 177 -4.99 -14.75 -9.78
CA GLU A 177 -5.95 -15.74 -10.29
C GLU A 177 -7.33 -15.62 -9.63
N PHE A 178 -7.89 -14.40 -9.57
CA PHE A 178 -9.16 -14.16 -8.89
C PHE A 178 -10.31 -14.84 -9.65
N GLN A 179 -10.56 -16.11 -9.35
CA GLN A 179 -11.80 -16.80 -9.68
C GLN A 179 -12.81 -16.39 -8.60
N GLY A 180 -14.05 -16.10 -8.99
CA GLY A 180 -15.10 -15.47 -8.15
C GLY A 180 -15.49 -16.19 -6.85
N THR A 181 -14.72 -17.18 -6.39
CA THR A 181 -14.87 -17.91 -5.13
C THR A 181 -13.59 -17.97 -4.27
N GLY A 182 -12.51 -17.26 -4.62
CA GLY A 182 -11.35 -17.07 -3.75
C GLY A 182 -9.99 -17.05 -4.46
N CYS A 183 -8.98 -16.48 -3.79
CA CYS A 183 -7.60 -16.42 -4.25
C CYS A 183 -6.90 -17.77 -4.05
N LYS A 184 -6.45 -18.42 -5.13
CA LYS A 184 -5.59 -19.61 -5.06
C LYS A 184 -4.16 -19.15 -4.73
N ARG A 185 -3.66 -19.50 -3.54
CA ARG A 185 -2.24 -19.38 -3.21
C ARG A 185 -1.45 -20.33 -4.11
N THR A 186 -0.62 -19.78 -4.99
CA THR A 186 0.54 -20.47 -5.57
C THR A 186 1.77 -20.30 -4.69
#